data_AF-A0A1Y3EPQ9-F1
#
_entry.id   AF-A0A1Y3EPQ9-F1
#
_cell.length_a   1.000
_cell.length_b   1.000
_cell.length_c   1.000
_cell.angle_alpha   90.00
_cell.angle_beta   90.00
_cell.angle_gamma   90.00
#
_symmetry.space_group_name_H-M   'P 1'
#
loop_
_entity.id
_entity.type
_entity.pdbx_description
1 polymer ?
#
loop_
_entity_poly.entity_id
_entity_poly.type
_entity_poly.pdbx_seq_one_letter_code
_entity_poly.pdbx_strand_id
1 'polypeptide(L)'
;HNSADVDKAELLTSGDTVHILYNSEDEEKSESTWKTLHGQIDSLPFLEQQSWQKNDFEFSCMKQSIEQAVCNGFFPVRLPGRSFGSYLVLDEEKNHVGIFKPKDEEEYATRNPSWMGYFQKMFRPRCPRSGCILANQAYLSEVGASIVDEYLDLKIVPKTKVAYLASPTFNYSSAEKRKAEQQRERISGVNLPDKVGSLQCVVEGFQPCTFWLKEFASKKLLDDKLQYELQLLFERVIILDYIIRNTNRTAENLLISYNDTRRGNENYAINMAAVDNRYAFPYRHPRRRRPYTYYWATLPLAKKPFSNETRSFILRKLNDMNYMSSLFLQLKRDTIRASKEAPRLYCSTSG
;
A
#
# COMPACT_ATOMS: atom_id res chain seq x y z
N HIS A 1 19.12 -34.44 30.60
CA HIS A 1 19.34 -33.45 29.54
C HIS A 1 18.25 -33.59 28.48
N ASN A 2 17.36 -32.65 28.20
CA ASN A 2 16.89 -31.47 28.93
C ASN A 2 15.38 -31.44 28.65
N SER A 3 14.58 -31.50 29.71
CA SER A 3 13.11 -31.48 29.72
C SER A 3 12.50 -30.11 29.35
N ALA A 4 13.31 -29.17 28.85
CA ALA A 4 12.93 -27.77 28.72
C ALA A 4 12.30 -27.40 27.36
N ASP A 5 12.41 -28.27 26.35
CA ASP A 5 11.94 -27.96 24.99
C ASP A 5 10.52 -28.44 24.69
N VAL A 6 9.92 -29.25 25.59
CA VAL A 6 8.53 -29.72 25.45
C VAL A 6 7.54 -28.79 26.18
N ASP A 7 7.95 -28.19 27.30
CA ASP A 7 7.07 -27.32 28.11
C ASP A 7 6.81 -25.93 27.49
N LYS A 8 7.59 -25.50 26.50
CA LYS A 8 7.39 -24.21 25.80
C LYS A 8 6.31 -24.25 24.71
N ALA A 9 5.79 -25.44 24.37
CA ALA A 9 4.81 -25.61 23.30
C ALA A 9 3.35 -25.75 23.79
N GLU A 10 3.11 -25.91 25.09
CA GLU A 10 1.75 -26.10 25.65
C GLU A 10 1.18 -24.87 26.40
N LEU A 11 1.89 -23.75 26.43
CA LEU A 11 1.45 -22.53 27.12
C LEU A 11 0.74 -21.47 26.25
N LEU A 12 0.19 -21.87 25.09
CA LEU A 12 -0.62 -20.99 24.23
C LEU A 12 -2.09 -21.41 24.13
N THR A 13 -2.58 -22.20 25.10
CA THR A 13 -3.98 -22.59 25.22
C THR A 13 -4.51 -22.42 26.64
N SER A 14 -4.29 -21.27 27.26
CA SER A 14 -5.15 -20.79 28.34
C SER A 14 -5.08 -19.26 28.36
N GLY A 15 -6.23 -18.60 28.29
CA GLY A 15 -6.34 -17.16 28.13
C GLY A 15 -6.04 -16.41 29.42
N ASP A 16 -4.77 -16.32 29.80
CA ASP A 16 -4.31 -15.47 30.91
C ASP A 16 -3.34 -14.39 30.41
N THR A 17 -3.63 -13.15 30.80
CA THR A 17 -2.81 -11.96 30.56
C THR A 17 -1.43 -12.12 31.20
N VAL A 18 -0.39 -12.20 30.38
CA VAL A 18 1.00 -12.21 30.83
C VAL A 18 1.35 -10.81 31.35
N HIS A 19 1.40 -10.66 32.68
CA HIS A 19 2.16 -9.59 33.32
C HIS A 19 3.65 -9.86 33.10
N ILE A 20 4.26 -9.10 32.19
CA ILE A 20 5.72 -9.10 32.00
C ILE A 20 6.31 -8.31 33.18
N LEU A 21 6.87 -9.02 34.16
CA LEU A 21 7.73 -8.43 35.19
C LEU A 21 9.07 -8.09 34.51
N TYR A 22 9.32 -6.80 34.32
CA TYR A 22 10.62 -6.28 33.89
C TYR A 22 11.59 -6.30 35.09
N ASN A 23 12.69 -7.02 34.96
CA ASN A 23 13.80 -6.96 35.92
C ASN A 23 14.68 -5.75 35.57
N SER A 24 14.97 -4.93 36.58
CA SER A 24 15.66 -3.63 36.48
C SER A 24 17.14 -3.70 36.05
N GLU A 25 17.77 -4.89 36.05
CA GLU A 25 19.17 -5.06 35.63
C GLU A 25 19.32 -5.24 34.11
N ASP A 26 18.27 -5.66 33.40
CA ASP A 26 18.27 -5.80 31.94
C ASP A 26 18.05 -4.45 31.23
N GLU A 27 17.51 -3.45 31.94
CA GLU A 27 17.29 -2.09 31.41
C GLU A 27 18.62 -1.39 31.09
N GLU A 28 19.60 -1.35 32.01
CA GLU A 28 20.86 -0.61 31.78
C GLU A 28 21.71 -1.18 30.63
N LYS A 29 21.71 -2.51 30.47
CA LYS A 29 22.45 -3.18 29.39
C LYS A 29 21.73 -3.05 28.05
N SER A 30 20.40 -3.09 28.04
CA SER A 30 19.62 -2.79 26.85
C SER A 30 19.80 -1.33 26.45
N GLU A 31 19.73 -0.41 27.39
CA GLU A 31 19.73 1.04 27.16
C GLU A 31 21.09 1.57 26.71
N SER A 32 22.20 0.98 27.17
CA SER A 32 23.54 1.21 26.60
C SER A 32 23.67 0.67 25.17
N THR A 33 23.06 -0.49 24.87
CA THR A 33 23.00 -1.04 23.51
C THR A 33 22.13 -0.18 22.58
N TRP A 34 21.02 0.36 23.08
CA TRP A 34 20.09 1.24 22.34
C TRP A 34 20.66 2.64 22.11
N LYS A 35 21.37 3.22 23.08
CA LYS A 35 22.07 4.51 22.93
C LYS A 35 23.16 4.45 21.85
N THR A 36 23.85 3.31 21.73
CA THR A 36 24.86 3.07 20.68
C THR A 36 24.24 2.96 19.28
N LEU A 37 22.95 2.64 19.19
CA LEU A 37 22.20 2.53 17.93
C LEU A 37 21.65 3.86 17.41
N HIS A 38 21.78 4.99 18.10
CA HIS A 38 21.36 6.28 17.55
C HIS A 38 22.53 6.94 16.81
N GLY A 39 22.69 6.62 15.52
CA GLY A 39 23.60 7.35 14.63
C GLY A 39 23.19 8.82 14.47
N GLN A 40 24.17 9.67 14.11
CA GLN A 40 23.96 11.11 13.86
C GLN A 40 22.89 11.32 12.77
N ILE A 41 21.84 12.05 13.14
CA ILE A 41 20.61 12.29 12.37
C ILE A 41 20.87 13.01 11.04
N ASP A 42 21.99 13.72 10.93
CA ASP A 42 22.30 14.64 9.84
C ASP A 42 22.95 13.98 8.59
N SER A 43 22.87 12.64 8.47
CA SER A 43 23.56 11.87 7.42
C SER A 43 22.64 10.94 6.60
N LEU A 44 21.33 11.19 6.57
CA LEU A 44 20.38 10.40 5.77
C LEU A 44 19.96 11.16 4.49
N PRO A 45 20.77 11.17 3.41
CA PRO A 45 20.47 11.85 2.14
C PRO A 45 19.19 11.36 1.44
N PHE A 46 18.53 10.35 2.01
CA PHE A 46 17.39 9.64 1.45
C PHE A 46 16.04 10.02 2.05
N LEU A 47 16.03 10.96 3.01
CA LEU A 47 14.82 11.58 3.57
C LEU A 47 14.32 12.74 2.72
N GLU A 48 14.95 13.06 1.59
CA GLU A 48 14.40 14.04 0.66
C GLU A 48 13.17 13.48 -0.06
N GLN A 49 12.11 14.29 -0.11
CA GLN A 49 10.91 13.95 -0.87
C GLN A 49 11.25 13.98 -2.36
N GLN A 50 10.97 12.86 -3.04
CA GLN A 50 11.25 12.72 -4.46
C GLN A 50 10.14 13.38 -5.29
N SER A 51 10.45 13.85 -6.49
CA SER A 51 9.48 14.53 -7.37
C SER A 51 8.24 13.70 -7.71
N TRP A 52 8.37 12.36 -7.73
CA TRP A 52 7.25 11.43 -7.96
C TRP A 52 6.34 11.29 -6.74
N GLN A 53 6.75 11.76 -5.55
CA GLN A 53 6.02 11.65 -4.30
C GLN A 53 5.15 12.87 -4.09
N LYS A 54 3.84 12.69 -4.25
CA LYS A 54 2.88 13.77 -4.04
C LYS A 54 2.60 14.03 -2.57
N ASN A 55 2.59 15.29 -2.18
CA ASN A 55 2.10 15.72 -0.87
C ASN A 55 0.55 15.73 -0.81
N ASP A 56 0.00 16.05 0.36
CA ASP A 56 -1.45 16.08 0.57
C ASP A 56 -2.19 17.13 -0.26
N PHE A 57 -1.55 18.27 -0.50
CA PHE A 57 -2.09 19.35 -1.31
C PHE A 57 -2.12 18.97 -2.78
N GLU A 58 -1.01 18.48 -3.31
CA GLU A 58 -0.87 17.98 -4.69
C GLU A 58 -1.83 16.82 -4.97
N PHE A 59 -2.01 15.91 -4.01
CA PHE A 59 -3.00 14.85 -4.13
C PHE A 59 -4.43 15.41 -4.23
N SER A 60 -4.74 16.45 -3.47
CA SER A 60 -6.07 17.09 -3.49
C SER A 60 -6.33 17.84 -4.80
N CYS A 61 -5.33 18.57 -5.31
CA CYS A 61 -5.39 19.20 -6.64
C CYS A 61 -5.56 18.16 -7.76
N MET A 62 -4.80 17.05 -7.69
CA MET A 62 -4.95 15.94 -8.63
C MET A 62 -6.36 15.35 -8.60
N LYS A 63 -6.94 15.14 -7.41
CA LYS A 63 -8.32 14.64 -7.27
C LYS A 63 -9.34 15.58 -7.90
N GLN A 64 -9.21 16.88 -7.68
CA GLN A 64 -10.08 17.89 -8.29
C GLN A 64 -9.97 17.89 -9.82
N SER A 65 -8.75 17.80 -10.36
CA SER A 65 -8.54 17.72 -11.81
C SER A 65 -9.14 16.45 -12.42
N ILE A 66 -9.08 15.30 -11.71
CA ILE A 66 -9.75 14.07 -12.15
C ILE A 66 -11.27 14.26 -12.20
N GLU A 67 -11.86 14.89 -11.20
CA GLU A 67 -13.31 15.17 -11.16
C GLU A 67 -13.72 16.08 -12.32
N GLN A 68 -12.94 17.12 -12.60
CA GLN A 68 -13.18 18.03 -13.72
C GLN A 68 -12.99 17.33 -15.07
N ALA A 69 -11.99 16.45 -15.21
CA ALA A 69 -11.78 15.65 -16.41
C ALA A 69 -12.99 14.76 -16.72
N VAL A 70 -13.56 14.12 -15.70
CA VAL A 70 -14.77 13.31 -15.84
C VAL A 70 -15.97 14.16 -16.26
N CYS A 71 -16.14 15.35 -15.67
CA CYS A 71 -17.18 16.31 -16.08
C CYS A 71 -17.03 16.75 -17.55
N ASN A 72 -15.79 16.89 -18.02
CA ASN A 72 -15.46 17.23 -19.41
C ASN A 72 -15.56 16.04 -20.39
N GLY A 73 -15.96 14.85 -19.91
CA GLY A 73 -16.13 13.64 -20.73
C GLY A 73 -14.86 12.81 -20.92
N PHE A 74 -13.78 13.10 -20.19
CA PHE A 74 -12.57 12.28 -20.15
C PHE A 74 -12.71 11.23 -19.04
N PHE A 75 -13.08 10.01 -19.44
CA PHE A 75 -13.41 8.95 -18.50
C PHE A 75 -12.21 8.05 -18.17
N PRO A 76 -12.14 7.48 -16.95
CA PRO A 76 -11.11 6.53 -16.57
C PRO A 76 -11.11 5.30 -17.47
N VAL A 77 -9.92 4.84 -17.84
CA VAL A 77 -9.71 3.71 -18.75
C VAL A 77 -9.39 2.46 -17.94
N ARG A 78 -10.09 1.36 -18.20
CA ARG A 78 -9.81 0.10 -17.53
C ARG A 78 -8.45 -0.46 -17.96
N LEU A 79 -7.63 -0.88 -16.99
CA LEU A 79 -6.32 -1.49 -17.27
C LEU A 79 -6.48 -2.93 -17.82
N PRO A 80 -6.05 -3.21 -19.07
CA PRO A 80 -6.05 -4.57 -19.60
C PRO A 80 -5.02 -5.44 -18.87
N GLY A 81 -5.35 -6.70 -18.62
CA GLY A 81 -4.42 -7.68 -18.01
C GLY A 81 -4.24 -7.57 -16.48
N ARG A 82 -4.70 -6.51 -15.81
CA ARG A 82 -4.81 -6.47 -14.34
C ARG A 82 -6.15 -7.04 -13.86
N SER A 83 -6.25 -7.28 -12.54
CA SER A 83 -7.48 -7.70 -11.87
C SER A 83 -8.67 -6.85 -12.32
N PHE A 84 -9.83 -7.48 -12.51
CA PHE A 84 -11.09 -6.77 -12.73
C PHE A 84 -11.28 -5.68 -11.65
N GLY A 85 -11.68 -4.47 -12.05
CA GLY A 85 -11.87 -3.34 -11.13
C GLY A 85 -10.62 -2.46 -10.88
N SER A 86 -9.77 -2.22 -11.89
CA SER A 86 -8.69 -1.23 -11.81
C SER A 86 -8.72 -0.30 -13.00
N TYR A 87 -8.80 1.00 -12.73
CA TYR A 87 -9.01 2.05 -13.73
C TYR A 87 -7.88 3.06 -13.65
N LEU A 88 -7.31 3.40 -14.79
CA LEU A 88 -6.36 4.49 -14.96
C LEU A 88 -7.16 5.79 -15.12
N VAL A 89 -7.02 6.71 -14.18
CA VAL A 89 -7.73 7.99 -14.20
C VAL A 89 -6.91 9.04 -14.94
N LEU A 90 -7.63 9.98 -15.54
CA LEU A 90 -7.09 11.06 -16.36
C LEU A 90 -7.26 12.39 -15.63
N ASP A 91 -6.33 13.32 -15.86
CA ASP A 91 -6.51 14.73 -15.51
C ASP A 91 -7.18 15.52 -16.66
N GLU A 92 -7.34 16.83 -16.48
CA GLU A 92 -7.91 17.74 -17.50
C GLU A 92 -7.08 17.78 -18.80
N GLU A 93 -5.77 17.54 -18.69
CA GLU A 93 -4.83 17.52 -19.80
C GLU A 93 -4.79 16.15 -20.53
N LYS A 94 -5.55 15.16 -20.05
CA LYS A 94 -5.60 13.77 -20.54
C LYS A 94 -4.34 12.96 -20.22
N ASN A 95 -3.57 13.36 -19.22
CA ASN A 95 -2.46 12.57 -18.70
C ASN A 95 -2.95 11.54 -17.68
N HIS A 96 -2.22 10.43 -17.56
CA HIS A 96 -2.54 9.35 -16.63
C HIS A 96 -1.97 9.64 -15.24
N VAL A 97 -2.80 10.16 -14.33
CA VAL A 97 -2.33 10.68 -13.04
C VAL A 97 -2.49 9.73 -11.86
N GLY A 98 -3.39 8.74 -11.97
CA GLY A 98 -3.73 7.87 -10.86
C GLY A 98 -4.34 6.53 -11.27
N ILE A 99 -4.39 5.59 -10.34
CA ILE A 99 -5.08 4.31 -10.47
C ILE A 99 -6.18 4.29 -9.41
N PHE A 100 -7.42 4.16 -9.87
CA PHE A 100 -8.60 4.01 -9.03
C PHE A 100 -9.08 2.56 -9.00
N LYS A 101 -9.32 2.05 -7.80
CA LYS A 101 -9.83 0.68 -7.56
C LYS A 101 -11.10 0.74 -6.71
N PRO A 102 -12.29 0.67 -7.34
CA PRO A 102 -13.55 0.72 -6.61
C PRO A 102 -13.77 -0.54 -5.77
N LYS A 103 -14.25 -0.35 -4.54
CA LYS A 103 -14.55 -1.40 -3.57
C LYS A 103 -15.51 -2.45 -4.12
N ASP A 104 -16.56 -2.02 -4.84
CA ASP A 104 -17.62 -2.91 -5.29
C ASP A 104 -17.25 -3.80 -6.51
N GLU A 105 -16.07 -3.60 -7.09
CA GLU A 105 -15.55 -4.40 -8.21
C GLU A 105 -14.35 -5.29 -7.86
N GLU A 106 -13.93 -5.33 -6.58
CA GLU A 106 -12.84 -6.18 -6.09
C GLU A 106 -13.11 -7.68 -6.32
N GLU A 107 -12.07 -8.52 -6.29
CA GLU A 107 -12.17 -9.96 -6.63
C GLU A 107 -13.26 -10.75 -5.86
N TYR A 108 -13.58 -10.31 -4.65
CA TYR A 108 -14.61 -10.90 -3.77
C TYR A 108 -15.86 -10.01 -3.60
N ALA A 109 -15.93 -8.88 -4.31
CA ALA A 109 -17.07 -7.99 -4.26
C ALA A 109 -18.26 -8.61 -4.98
N THR A 110 -19.46 -8.23 -4.54
CA THR A 110 -20.74 -8.73 -5.08
C THR A 110 -20.86 -8.54 -6.59
N ARG A 111 -20.13 -7.57 -7.18
CA ARG A 111 -20.21 -7.18 -8.60
C ARG A 111 -18.96 -7.49 -9.41
N ASN A 112 -18.06 -8.36 -8.94
CA ASN A 112 -16.95 -8.83 -9.78
C ASN A 112 -17.47 -9.76 -10.89
N PRO A 113 -17.33 -9.40 -12.18
CA PRO A 113 -17.83 -10.22 -13.29
C PRO A 113 -16.89 -11.37 -13.66
N SER A 114 -15.75 -11.55 -12.98
CA SER A 114 -14.83 -12.65 -13.29
C SER A 114 -15.49 -14.01 -13.02
N TRP A 115 -15.53 -14.89 -14.03
CA TRP A 115 -15.98 -16.29 -13.93
C TRP A 115 -15.28 -17.02 -12.77
N MET A 116 -14.00 -16.70 -12.53
CA MET A 116 -13.19 -17.27 -11.46
C MET A 116 -13.71 -16.85 -10.07
N GLY A 117 -14.21 -15.62 -9.88
CA GLY A 117 -14.83 -15.16 -8.63
C GLY A 117 -16.19 -15.83 -8.37
N TYR A 118 -17.02 -15.96 -9.42
CA TYR A 118 -18.29 -16.69 -9.36
C TYR A 118 -18.08 -18.19 -9.07
N PHE A 119 -17.13 -18.84 -9.77
CA PHE A 119 -16.78 -20.24 -9.58
C PHE A 119 -16.21 -20.54 -8.19
N GLN A 120 -15.38 -19.64 -7.64
CA GLN A 120 -14.90 -19.73 -6.26
C GLN A 120 -16.01 -19.58 -5.22
N LYS A 121 -16.97 -18.68 -5.47
CA LYS A 121 -18.16 -18.47 -4.63
C LYS A 121 -19.10 -19.68 -4.68
N MET A 122 -19.21 -20.35 -5.83
CA MET A 122 -20.16 -21.43 -6.05
C MET A 122 -19.63 -22.82 -5.64
N PHE A 123 -18.32 -23.10 -5.75
CA PHE A 123 -17.77 -24.46 -5.59
C PHE A 123 -16.66 -24.61 -4.51
N ARG A 124 -16.38 -23.61 -3.67
CA ARG A 124 -15.40 -23.74 -2.55
C ARG A 124 -15.91 -23.24 -1.20
N PRO A 125 -16.86 -23.95 -0.54
CA PRO A 125 -17.32 -23.61 0.81
C PRO A 125 -16.24 -23.77 1.92
N ARG A 126 -15.04 -24.29 1.61
CA ARG A 126 -13.96 -24.53 2.60
C ARG A 126 -12.58 -23.94 2.27
N CYS A 127 -12.46 -22.98 1.35
CA CYS A 127 -11.15 -22.37 1.03
C CYS A 127 -11.27 -20.90 0.59
N PRO A 128 -11.38 -19.94 1.52
CA PRO A 128 -11.06 -18.56 1.21
C PRO A 128 -9.58 -18.53 0.82
N ARG A 129 -9.26 -18.08 -0.40
CA ARG A 129 -7.88 -18.05 -0.91
C ARG A 129 -6.94 -17.19 -0.06
N SER A 130 -7.50 -16.31 0.78
CA SER A 130 -6.82 -15.60 1.87
C SER A 130 -7.61 -15.68 3.17
N GLY A 131 -7.72 -16.86 3.78
CA GLY A 131 -8.45 -17.09 5.04
C GLY A 131 -7.92 -16.35 6.29
N CYS A 132 -7.09 -15.33 6.11
CA CYS A 132 -6.57 -14.43 7.14
C CYS A 132 -6.78 -12.94 6.80
N ILE A 133 -7.35 -12.61 5.63
CA ILE A 133 -7.60 -11.24 5.17
C ILE A 133 -9.11 -11.02 5.16
N LEU A 134 -9.54 -9.83 5.57
CA LEU A 134 -10.94 -9.45 5.55
C LEU A 134 -11.39 -9.24 4.09
N ALA A 135 -12.52 -9.85 3.73
CA ALA A 135 -13.10 -9.69 2.40
C ALA A 135 -13.60 -8.25 2.19
N ASN A 136 -13.52 -7.74 0.96
CA ASN A 136 -14.08 -6.44 0.55
C ASN A 136 -13.49 -5.21 1.29
N GLN A 137 -12.22 -5.31 1.67
CA GLN A 137 -11.44 -4.25 2.33
C GLN A 137 -10.10 -4.01 1.62
N ALA A 138 -9.93 -4.46 0.37
CA ALA A 138 -8.64 -4.35 -0.29
C ALA A 138 -8.24 -2.89 -0.54
N TYR A 139 -9.19 -2.02 -0.90
CA TYR A 139 -8.96 -0.59 -1.01
C TYR A 139 -8.49 0.05 0.31
N LEU A 140 -9.01 -0.39 1.46
CA LEU A 140 -8.54 0.07 2.78
C LEU A 140 -7.13 -0.44 3.09
N SER A 141 -6.81 -1.66 2.65
CA SER A 141 -5.46 -2.21 2.76
C SER A 141 -4.44 -1.36 1.98
N GLU A 142 -4.80 -0.89 0.78
CA GLU A 142 -3.94 0.01 0.01
C GLU A 142 -3.74 1.38 0.67
N VAL A 143 -4.83 1.99 1.14
CA VAL A 143 -4.78 3.29 1.85
C VAL A 143 -3.99 3.14 3.16
N GLY A 144 -4.23 2.07 3.91
CA GLY A 144 -3.52 1.76 5.14
C GLY A 144 -2.01 1.60 4.91
N ALA A 145 -1.59 0.99 3.81
CA ALA A 145 -0.17 0.89 3.46
C ALA A 145 0.45 2.27 3.20
N SER A 146 -0.27 3.19 2.53
CA SER A 146 0.20 4.57 2.33
C SER A 146 0.25 5.36 3.64
N ILE A 147 -0.68 5.13 4.57
CA ILE A 147 -0.66 5.77 5.90
C ILE A 147 0.55 5.27 6.71
N VAL A 148 0.79 3.96 6.72
CA VAL A 148 1.95 3.38 7.43
C VAL A 148 3.26 3.87 6.83
N ASP A 149 3.35 3.97 5.50
CA ASP A 149 4.52 4.52 4.80
C ASP A 149 4.81 5.97 5.20
N GLU A 150 3.79 6.83 5.22
CA GLU A 150 3.90 8.23 5.61
C GLU A 150 4.26 8.39 7.09
N TYR A 151 3.63 7.59 7.95
CA TYR A 151 3.89 7.62 9.38
C TYR A 151 5.33 7.19 9.69
N LEU A 152 5.78 6.10 9.08
CA LEU A 152 7.14 5.62 9.28
C LEU A 152 8.16 6.40 8.44
N ASP A 153 7.70 7.32 7.58
CA ASP A 153 8.50 8.11 6.64
C ASP A 153 9.43 7.23 5.79
N LEU A 154 8.86 6.15 5.25
CA LEU A 154 9.56 5.17 4.43
C LEU A 154 9.68 5.64 2.99
N LYS A 155 8.71 6.42 2.49
CA LYS A 155 8.76 7.06 1.17
C LYS A 155 8.91 6.05 0.03
N ILE A 156 8.17 4.94 0.09
CA ILE A 156 8.17 3.89 -0.94
C ILE A 156 6.78 3.57 -1.47
N VAL A 157 5.70 3.97 -0.79
CA VAL A 157 4.34 3.76 -1.29
C VAL A 157 3.87 5.03 -2.01
N PRO A 158 3.44 4.95 -3.28
CA PRO A 158 2.82 6.10 -3.93
C PRO A 158 1.59 6.53 -3.16
N LYS A 159 1.43 7.85 -2.96
CA LYS A 159 0.36 8.41 -2.14
C LYS A 159 -0.99 7.82 -2.54
N THR A 160 -1.67 7.20 -1.57
CA THR A 160 -2.94 6.50 -1.78
C THR A 160 -3.95 6.93 -0.73
N LYS A 161 -5.11 7.42 -1.16
CA LYS A 161 -6.21 7.80 -0.25
C LYS A 161 -7.53 7.21 -0.70
N VAL A 162 -8.51 7.20 0.21
CA VAL A 162 -9.89 6.91 -0.14
C VAL A 162 -10.41 8.02 -1.03
N ALA A 163 -11.02 7.64 -2.16
CA ALA A 163 -11.69 8.57 -3.06
C ALA A 163 -13.08 8.05 -3.42
N TYR A 164 -13.94 9.00 -3.78
CA TYR A 164 -15.27 8.78 -4.30
C TYR A 164 -15.27 9.31 -5.72
N LEU A 165 -15.53 8.44 -6.69
CA LEU A 165 -15.58 8.82 -8.10
C LEU A 165 -16.80 8.17 -8.75
N ALA A 166 -17.49 8.91 -9.61
CA ALA A 166 -18.50 8.40 -10.51
C ALA A 166 -17.98 8.45 -11.95
N SER A 167 -18.16 7.38 -12.72
CA SER A 167 -17.83 7.41 -14.15
C SER A 167 -18.61 6.38 -14.95
N PRO A 168 -19.14 6.72 -16.14
CA PRO A 168 -19.81 5.75 -17.02
C PRO A 168 -19.01 4.49 -17.35
N THR A 169 -17.67 4.54 -17.27
CA THR A 169 -16.79 3.41 -17.55
C THR A 169 -16.73 2.39 -16.41
N PHE A 170 -17.17 2.75 -15.21
CA PHE A 170 -17.25 1.83 -14.08
C PHE A 170 -18.41 0.82 -14.23
N ASN A 171 -18.32 -0.28 -13.49
CA ASN A 171 -19.31 -1.34 -13.54
C ASN A 171 -20.53 -1.05 -12.63
N TYR A 172 -21.55 -0.41 -13.19
CA TYR A 172 -22.85 -0.22 -12.53
C TYR A 172 -23.89 -1.26 -12.95
N SER A 173 -24.81 -1.58 -12.04
CA SER A 173 -25.96 -2.43 -12.34
C SER A 173 -26.91 -1.75 -13.32
N SER A 174 -27.67 -2.55 -14.09
CA SER A 174 -28.67 -2.04 -15.04
C SER A 174 -29.72 -1.13 -14.37
N ALA A 175 -30.05 -1.40 -13.10
CA ALA A 175 -30.98 -0.58 -12.33
C ALA A 175 -30.39 0.80 -11.99
N GLU A 176 -29.12 0.88 -11.61
CA GLU A 176 -28.43 2.15 -11.34
C GLU A 176 -28.29 2.97 -12.62
N LYS A 177 -27.93 2.34 -13.74
CA LYS A 177 -27.84 3.00 -15.05
C LYS A 177 -29.19 3.60 -15.48
N ARG A 178 -30.28 2.83 -15.35
CA ARG A 178 -31.64 3.32 -15.64
C ARG A 178 -32.06 4.49 -14.76
N LYS A 179 -31.75 4.44 -13.46
CA LYS A 179 -32.05 5.55 -12.53
C LYS A 179 -31.28 6.82 -12.90
N ALA A 180 -29.99 6.68 -13.22
CA ALA A 180 -29.17 7.81 -13.66
C ALA A 180 -29.70 8.43 -14.96
N GLU A 181 -30.15 7.61 -15.91
CA GLU A 181 -30.75 8.04 -17.17
C GLU A 181 -32.08 8.78 -16.96
N GLN A 182 -32.98 8.26 -16.12
CA GLN A 182 -34.24 8.94 -15.75
C GLN A 182 -34.02 10.27 -15.02
N GLN A 183 -32.93 10.39 -14.27
CA GLN A 183 -32.57 11.63 -13.59
C GLN A 183 -31.91 12.64 -14.54
N ARG A 184 -31.18 12.16 -15.55
CA ARG A 184 -30.57 12.99 -16.60
C ARG A 184 -31.60 13.76 -17.42
N GLU A 185 -32.79 13.19 -17.62
CA GLU A 185 -33.91 13.88 -18.26
C GLU A 185 -34.46 15.04 -17.43
N ARG A 186 -34.20 15.05 -16.11
CA ARG A 186 -34.69 16.07 -15.16
C ARG A 186 -33.63 17.11 -14.79
N ILE A 187 -32.36 16.73 -14.79
CA ILE A 187 -31.21 17.55 -14.41
C ILE A 187 -30.10 17.28 -15.42
N SER A 188 -29.56 18.33 -16.06
CA SER A 188 -28.48 18.21 -17.05
C SER A 188 -27.20 17.66 -16.40
N GLY A 189 -26.99 16.34 -16.45
CA GLY A 189 -25.76 15.71 -15.96
C GLY A 189 -25.83 14.18 -15.87
N VAL A 190 -24.66 13.54 -15.89
CA VAL A 190 -24.52 12.10 -15.59
C VAL A 190 -24.63 11.94 -14.08
N ASN A 191 -25.81 11.56 -13.57
CA ASN A 191 -26.01 11.35 -12.14
C ASN A 191 -25.79 9.87 -11.75
N LEU A 192 -24.57 9.38 -11.98
CA LEU A 192 -24.18 8.05 -11.50
C LEU A 192 -23.74 8.14 -10.03
N PRO A 193 -24.08 7.15 -9.18
CA PRO A 193 -23.66 7.19 -7.79
C PRO A 193 -22.15 7.03 -7.67
N ASP A 194 -21.53 7.82 -6.79
CA ASP A 194 -20.11 7.69 -6.50
C ASP A 194 -19.78 6.29 -6.00
N LYS A 195 -18.69 5.75 -6.54
CA LYS A 195 -18.06 4.54 -6.02
C LYS A 195 -16.94 4.94 -5.08
N VAL A 196 -16.92 4.32 -3.91
CA VAL A 196 -15.80 4.40 -2.97
C VAL A 196 -14.69 3.44 -3.41
N GLY A 197 -13.44 3.88 -3.33
CA GLY A 197 -12.29 3.06 -3.69
C GLY A 197 -10.97 3.67 -3.23
N SER A 198 -9.87 2.99 -3.52
CA SER A 198 -8.52 3.53 -3.34
C SER A 198 -8.13 4.29 -4.60
N LEU A 199 -7.60 5.49 -4.42
CA LEU A 199 -6.98 6.29 -5.47
C LEU A 199 -5.50 6.42 -5.16
N GLN A 200 -4.67 5.75 -5.97
CA GLN A 200 -3.21 5.73 -5.85
C GLN A 200 -2.59 6.57 -6.96
N CYS A 201 -1.60 7.39 -6.63
CA CYS A 201 -0.84 8.13 -7.65
C CYS A 201 -0.07 7.18 -8.58
N VAL A 202 -0.06 7.49 -9.88
CA VAL A 202 0.82 6.82 -10.85
C VAL A 202 2.27 7.23 -10.60
N VAL A 203 3.20 6.29 -10.82
CA VAL A 203 4.64 6.52 -10.74
C VAL A 203 5.29 6.33 -12.10
N GLU A 204 5.71 7.45 -12.70
CA GLU A 204 6.28 7.47 -14.05
C GLU A 204 7.74 7.00 -14.06
N GLY A 205 8.14 6.28 -15.11
CA GLY A 205 9.51 5.77 -15.28
C GLY A 205 9.85 4.52 -14.44
N PHE A 206 8.90 4.00 -13.66
CA PHE A 206 9.09 2.79 -12.88
C PHE A 206 8.85 1.52 -13.71
N GLN A 207 9.66 0.49 -13.48
CA GLN A 207 9.54 -0.84 -14.06
C GLN A 207 9.59 -1.91 -12.96
N PRO A 208 9.05 -3.13 -13.18
CA PRO A 208 9.20 -4.23 -12.24
C PRO A 208 10.66 -4.45 -11.83
N CYS A 209 10.91 -4.80 -10.56
CA CYS A 209 12.26 -4.92 -10.04
C CYS A 209 13.09 -5.97 -10.80
N THR A 210 12.44 -7.00 -11.35
CA THR A 210 13.07 -8.03 -12.17
C THR A 210 13.73 -7.49 -13.43
N PHE A 211 13.18 -6.42 -14.02
CA PHE A 211 13.76 -5.75 -15.17
C PHE A 211 15.09 -5.09 -14.77
N TRP A 212 15.06 -4.20 -13.78
CA TRP A 212 16.24 -3.46 -13.35
C TRP A 212 17.33 -4.34 -12.74
N LEU A 213 16.97 -5.35 -11.95
CA LEU A 213 17.95 -6.28 -11.40
C LEU A 213 18.70 -7.07 -12.49
N LYS A 214 18.05 -7.39 -13.62
CA LYS A 214 18.71 -8.01 -14.78
C LYS A 214 19.60 -7.01 -15.52
N GLU A 215 19.15 -5.78 -15.69
CA GLU A 215 19.94 -4.70 -16.32
C GLU A 215 21.19 -4.39 -15.50
N PHE A 216 21.07 -4.29 -14.18
CA PHE A 216 22.19 -4.06 -13.27
C PHE A 216 23.24 -5.18 -13.32
N ALA A 217 22.79 -6.45 -13.39
CA ALA A 217 23.69 -7.59 -13.49
C ALA A 217 24.41 -7.66 -14.85
N SER A 218 23.70 -7.37 -15.94
CA SER A 218 24.24 -7.46 -17.31
C SER A 218 25.19 -6.32 -17.66
N LYS A 219 24.80 -5.08 -17.35
CA LYS A 219 25.55 -3.87 -17.71
C LYS A 219 26.55 -3.42 -16.64
N LYS A 220 26.63 -4.12 -15.50
CA LYS A 220 27.46 -3.75 -14.33
C LYS A 220 27.27 -2.28 -13.91
N LEU A 221 26.03 -1.81 -13.90
CA LEU A 221 25.67 -0.41 -13.60
C LEU A 221 25.72 -0.09 -12.10
N LEU A 222 25.73 -1.12 -11.24
CA LEU A 222 25.77 -0.95 -9.80
C LEU A 222 27.21 -0.66 -9.36
N ASP A 223 27.50 0.62 -9.24
CA ASP A 223 28.58 1.16 -8.42
C ASP A 223 28.28 0.95 -6.92
N ASP A 224 29.30 0.89 -6.06
CA ASP A 224 29.16 0.57 -4.64
C ASP A 224 28.19 1.53 -3.93
N LYS A 225 28.26 2.82 -4.30
CA LYS A 225 27.33 3.85 -3.80
C LYS A 225 25.88 3.55 -4.22
N LEU A 226 25.66 3.17 -5.49
CA LEU A 226 24.31 2.86 -5.99
C LEU A 226 23.74 1.60 -5.33
N GLN A 227 24.60 0.60 -5.13
CA GLN A 227 24.22 -0.63 -4.46
C GLN A 227 23.82 -0.36 -3.00
N TYR A 228 24.51 0.57 -2.35
CA TYR A 228 24.16 1.00 -1.00
C TYR A 228 22.81 1.73 -0.96
N GLU A 229 22.57 2.70 -1.85
CA GLU A 229 21.28 3.40 -1.96
C GLU A 229 20.12 2.43 -2.23
N LEU A 230 20.33 1.48 -3.16
CA LEU A 230 19.36 0.43 -3.44
C LEU A 230 19.07 -0.45 -2.21
N GLN A 231 20.10 -0.79 -1.43
CA GLN A 231 19.95 -1.56 -0.20
C GLN A 231 19.09 -0.80 0.82
N LEU A 232 19.34 0.51 1.02
CA LEU A 232 18.55 1.33 1.95
C LEU A 232 17.07 1.42 1.53
N LEU A 233 16.78 1.59 0.24
CA LEU A 233 15.40 1.57 -0.27
C LEU A 233 14.74 0.20 -0.08
N PHE A 234 15.50 -0.87 -0.34
CA PHE A 234 15.04 -2.25 -0.19
C PHE A 234 14.69 -2.58 1.26
N GLU A 235 15.51 -2.14 2.22
CA GLU A 235 15.25 -2.30 3.65
C GLU A 235 13.91 -1.66 4.08
N ARG A 236 13.55 -0.51 3.51
CA ARG A 236 12.25 0.14 3.79
C ARG A 236 11.07 -0.68 3.29
N VAL A 237 11.21 -1.33 2.13
CA VAL A 237 10.18 -2.23 1.59
C VAL A 237 9.97 -3.41 2.54
N ILE A 238 11.06 -3.97 3.07
CA ILE A 238 10.97 -5.04 4.07
C ILE A 238 10.23 -4.55 5.30
N ILE A 239 10.59 -3.38 5.84
CA ILE A 239 9.95 -2.79 7.02
C ILE A 239 8.44 -2.65 6.79
N LEU A 240 8.04 -2.00 5.70
CA LEU A 240 6.62 -1.83 5.36
C LEU A 240 5.90 -3.17 5.27
N ASP A 241 6.40 -4.08 4.43
CA ASP A 241 5.75 -5.37 4.15
C ASP A 241 5.68 -6.27 5.39
N TYR A 242 6.63 -6.13 6.31
CA TYR A 242 6.62 -6.86 7.58
C TYR A 242 5.59 -6.28 8.55
N ILE A 243 5.56 -4.96 8.71
CA ILE A 243 4.63 -4.25 9.61
C ILE A 243 3.17 -4.46 9.18
N ILE A 244 2.88 -4.28 7.89
CA ILE A 244 1.52 -4.50 7.37
C ILE A 244 1.21 -5.98 7.11
N ARG A 245 2.20 -6.87 7.30
CA ARG A 245 2.17 -8.29 6.94
C ARG A 245 1.55 -8.51 5.54
N ASN A 246 2.17 -7.94 4.53
CA ASN A 246 1.73 -8.11 3.15
C ASN A 246 1.82 -9.58 2.74
N THR A 247 0.73 -10.13 2.21
CA THR A 247 0.65 -11.53 1.81
C THR A 247 0.84 -11.75 0.31
N ASN A 248 0.95 -10.68 -0.48
CA ASN A 248 1.03 -10.73 -1.94
C ASN A 248 2.11 -9.80 -2.52
N ARG A 249 3.27 -9.69 -1.87
CA ARG A 249 4.42 -8.99 -2.47
C ARG A 249 5.10 -9.88 -3.50
N THR A 250 4.85 -9.59 -4.77
CA THR A 250 5.43 -10.26 -5.94
C THR A 250 6.49 -9.38 -6.60
N ALA A 251 7.20 -9.96 -7.57
CA ALA A 251 8.20 -9.26 -8.38
C ALA A 251 7.60 -8.15 -9.27
N GLU A 252 6.34 -8.32 -9.67
CA GLU A 252 5.59 -7.37 -10.51
C GLU A 252 5.06 -6.16 -9.74
N ASN A 253 4.95 -6.30 -8.41
CA ASN A 253 4.38 -5.30 -7.50
C ASN A 253 5.47 -4.59 -6.68
N LEU A 254 6.73 -4.85 -6.98
CA LEU A 254 7.88 -4.11 -6.47
C LEU A 254 8.54 -3.43 -7.66
N LEU A 255 8.46 -2.11 -7.72
CA LEU A 255 8.95 -1.35 -8.86
C LEU A 255 10.26 -0.64 -8.51
N ILE A 256 11.12 -0.49 -9.50
CA ILE A 256 12.35 0.30 -9.44
C ILE A 256 12.30 1.32 -10.58
N SER A 257 12.77 2.52 -10.31
CA SER A 257 13.11 3.51 -11.33
C SER A 257 14.60 3.81 -11.19
N TYR A 258 15.31 3.87 -12.31
CA TYR A 258 16.70 4.24 -12.35
C TYR A 258 16.92 5.23 -13.49
N ASN A 259 17.55 6.35 -13.16
CA ASN A 259 17.95 7.36 -14.12
C ASN A 259 19.47 7.58 -14.01
N ASP A 260 20.16 7.51 -15.15
CA ASP A 260 21.60 7.76 -15.22
C ASP A 260 21.90 9.27 -15.31
N THR A 261 21.18 10.07 -14.49
CA THR A 261 21.39 11.52 -14.35
C THR A 261 22.67 11.85 -13.60
N ARG A 262 23.52 10.87 -13.30
CA ARG A 262 24.90 11.07 -12.79
C ARG A 262 25.77 11.96 -13.70
N ARG A 263 25.29 12.34 -14.89
CA ARG A 263 25.89 13.34 -15.79
C ARG A 263 25.42 14.78 -15.55
N GLY A 264 24.50 15.04 -14.62
CA GLY A 264 23.99 16.37 -14.24
C GLY A 264 23.94 16.58 -12.73
N ASN A 265 23.65 17.82 -12.29
CA ASN A 265 23.71 18.28 -10.89
C ASN A 265 22.62 17.72 -9.93
N GLU A 266 21.85 16.70 -10.32
CA GLU A 266 20.77 16.14 -9.49
C GLU A 266 21.19 14.79 -8.87
N ASN A 267 21.10 14.72 -7.54
CA ASN A 267 21.76 13.69 -6.70
C ASN A 267 21.02 12.34 -6.59
N TYR A 268 19.98 12.07 -7.38
CA TYR A 268 19.14 10.87 -7.18
C TYR A 268 19.03 10.00 -8.43
N ALA A 269 19.72 8.85 -8.41
CA ALA A 269 19.79 7.94 -9.55
C ALA A 269 18.84 6.74 -9.44
N ILE A 270 18.39 6.34 -8.24
CA ILE A 270 17.57 5.14 -8.04
C ILE A 270 16.43 5.34 -7.04
N ASN A 271 15.26 4.81 -7.38
CA ASN A 271 14.04 4.88 -6.57
C ASN A 271 13.35 3.51 -6.54
N MET A 272 12.59 3.25 -5.48
CA MET A 272 11.80 2.02 -5.32
C MET A 272 10.37 2.35 -4.91
N ALA A 273 9.40 1.69 -5.54
CA ALA A 273 7.99 1.87 -5.23
C ALA A 273 7.29 0.54 -4.94
N ALA A 274 6.61 0.46 -3.79
CA ALA A 274 5.84 -0.67 -3.33
C ALA A 274 4.35 -0.47 -3.68
N VAL A 275 3.95 -0.99 -4.85
CA VAL A 275 2.59 -0.85 -5.38
C VAL A 275 1.71 -2.06 -5.05
N ASP A 276 0.40 -1.93 -5.23
CA ASP A 276 -0.55 -3.04 -5.09
C ASP A 276 -0.52 -3.73 -3.70
N ASN A 277 -0.85 -2.96 -2.66
CA ASN A 277 -0.83 -3.39 -1.25
C ASN A 277 -2.16 -3.98 -0.77
N ARG A 278 -2.97 -4.51 -1.69
CA ARG A 278 -4.37 -4.96 -1.46
C ARG A 278 -4.53 -6.10 -0.46
N TYR A 279 -3.51 -6.91 -0.29
CA TYR A 279 -3.56 -8.13 0.51
C TYR A 279 -2.64 -8.02 1.74
N ALA A 280 -2.72 -6.90 2.44
CA ALA A 280 -2.08 -6.63 3.72
C ALA A 280 -3.10 -6.55 4.87
N PHE A 281 -2.62 -6.34 6.09
CA PHE A 281 -3.38 -6.27 7.33
C PHE A 281 -4.23 -7.53 7.63
N PRO A 282 -3.61 -8.72 7.66
CA PRO A 282 -4.33 -9.93 8.03
C PRO A 282 -4.73 -9.88 9.51
N TYR A 283 -5.94 -10.33 9.84
CA TYR A 283 -6.42 -10.39 11.24
C TYR A 283 -5.76 -11.51 12.06
N ARG A 284 -4.99 -12.39 11.41
CA ARG A 284 -4.18 -13.44 12.02
C ARG A 284 -3.05 -13.86 11.09
N HIS A 285 -1.98 -14.42 11.62
CA HIS A 285 -0.93 -14.98 10.77
C HIS A 285 -1.46 -16.14 9.90
N PRO A 286 -0.97 -16.25 8.64
CA PRO A 286 -1.28 -17.39 7.81
C PRO A 286 -0.92 -18.74 8.46
N ARG A 287 -1.78 -19.75 8.28
CA ARG A 287 -1.48 -21.11 8.70
C ARG A 287 -0.42 -21.72 7.78
N ARG A 288 0.50 -22.52 8.34
CA ARG A 288 1.64 -23.19 7.67
C ARG A 288 1.36 -23.84 6.30
N ARG A 289 0.12 -24.27 6.03
CA ARG A 289 -0.30 -24.85 4.73
C ARG A 289 -0.27 -23.85 3.55
N ARG A 290 -0.18 -22.54 3.81
CA ARG A 290 -0.04 -21.49 2.78
C ARG A 290 0.97 -20.45 3.28
N PRO A 291 2.23 -20.51 2.83
CA PRO A 291 3.29 -19.73 3.48
C PRO A 291 3.29 -18.22 3.17
N TYR A 292 2.50 -17.72 2.19
CA TYR A 292 2.51 -16.31 1.72
C TYR A 292 3.90 -15.69 1.84
N THR A 293 4.82 -16.26 1.06
CA THR A 293 6.23 -15.91 1.07
C THR A 293 6.43 -14.58 0.36
N TYR A 294 7.25 -13.72 0.95
CA TYR A 294 7.70 -12.50 0.28
C TYR A 294 8.61 -12.86 -0.89
N TYR A 295 8.30 -12.37 -2.10
CA TYR A 295 9.17 -12.58 -3.25
C TYR A 295 10.59 -12.05 -2.98
N TRP A 296 10.68 -10.88 -2.34
CA TRP A 296 11.97 -10.23 -2.06
C TRP A 296 12.89 -11.05 -1.16
N ALA A 297 12.37 -12.02 -0.39
CA ALA A 297 13.20 -12.91 0.43
C ALA A 297 14.11 -13.83 -0.41
N THR A 298 13.82 -13.97 -1.70
CA THR A 298 14.66 -14.71 -2.66
C THR A 298 15.81 -13.87 -3.23
N LEU A 299 15.75 -12.54 -3.09
CA LEU A 299 16.72 -11.64 -3.68
C LEU A 299 18.04 -11.63 -2.89
N PRO A 300 19.20 -11.45 -3.54
CA PRO A 300 20.48 -11.34 -2.85
C PRO A 300 20.53 -10.22 -1.81
N LEU A 301 19.79 -9.13 -2.04
CA LEU A 301 19.68 -8.00 -1.10
C LEU A 301 19.11 -8.41 0.26
N ALA A 302 18.24 -9.42 0.31
CA ALA A 302 17.64 -9.91 1.56
C ALA A 302 18.61 -10.73 2.43
N LYS A 303 19.77 -11.11 1.89
CA LYS A 303 20.80 -11.85 2.64
C LYS A 303 21.73 -10.92 3.43
N LYS A 304 21.67 -9.61 3.18
CA LYS A 304 22.47 -8.62 3.92
C LYS A 304 21.73 -8.24 5.21
N PRO A 305 22.45 -8.00 6.32
CA PRO A 305 21.84 -7.45 7.53
C PRO A 305 21.36 -6.02 7.27
N PHE A 306 20.38 -5.56 8.04
CA PHE A 306 19.94 -4.16 8.01
C PHE A 306 21.10 -3.21 8.33
N SER A 307 21.20 -2.13 7.55
CA SER A 307 22.12 -1.02 7.81
C SER A 307 21.89 -0.40 9.20
N ASN A 308 22.95 0.19 9.76
CA ASN A 308 22.85 0.86 11.06
C ASN A 308 21.89 2.05 10.97
N GLU A 309 21.94 2.78 9.87
CA GLU A 309 21.12 3.94 9.54
C GLU A 309 19.63 3.60 9.55
N THR A 310 19.22 2.55 8.83
CA THR A 310 17.83 2.11 8.83
C THR A 310 17.41 1.65 10.22
N ARG A 311 18.27 0.91 10.94
CA ARG A 311 17.98 0.47 12.31
C ARG A 311 17.77 1.66 13.25
N SER A 312 18.71 2.61 13.29
CA SER A 312 18.65 3.82 14.09
C SER A 312 17.36 4.60 13.85
N PHE A 313 17.02 4.75 12.57
CA PHE A 313 15.85 5.51 12.13
C PHE A 313 14.54 4.83 12.54
N ILE A 314 14.38 3.55 12.19
CA ILE A 314 13.10 2.87 12.40
C ILE A 314 12.85 2.55 13.88
N LEU A 315 13.89 2.17 14.63
CA LEU A 315 13.75 1.85 16.05
C LEU A 315 13.30 3.08 16.86
N ARG A 316 13.78 4.28 16.51
CA ARG A 316 13.33 5.53 17.15
C ARG A 316 11.82 5.72 17.01
N LYS A 317 11.26 5.41 15.83
CA LYS A 317 9.81 5.54 15.57
C LYS A 317 9.00 4.42 16.22
N LEU A 318 9.48 3.18 16.15
CA LEU A 318 8.75 2.02 16.68
C LEU A 318 8.73 1.96 18.22
N ASN A 319 9.76 2.49 18.88
CA ASN A 319 9.84 2.50 20.35
C ASN A 319 8.99 3.62 20.99
N ASP A 320 8.55 4.61 20.21
CA ASP A 320 7.63 5.64 20.71
C ASP A 320 6.19 5.08 20.74
N MET A 321 5.75 4.68 21.94
CA MET A 321 4.41 4.13 22.16
C MET A 321 3.29 5.12 21.87
N ASN A 322 3.50 6.42 22.11
CA ASN A 322 2.48 7.45 21.85
C ASN A 322 2.33 7.67 20.34
N TYR A 323 3.45 7.65 19.63
CA TYR A 323 3.50 7.69 18.17
C TYR A 323 2.78 6.47 17.59
N MET A 324 3.20 5.25 17.95
CA MET A 324 2.56 4.04 17.43
C MET A 324 1.06 3.94 17.78
N SER A 325 0.65 4.37 18.98
CA SER A 325 -0.77 4.45 19.35
C SER A 325 -1.56 5.40 18.45
N SER A 326 -0.97 6.53 18.07
CA SER A 326 -1.58 7.50 17.16
C SER A 326 -1.77 6.93 15.76
N LEU A 327 -0.81 6.15 15.25
CA LEU A 327 -0.95 5.40 13.99
C LEU A 327 -2.14 4.45 14.03
N PHE A 328 -2.28 3.65 15.09
CA PHE A 328 -3.40 2.72 15.23
C PHE A 328 -4.75 3.46 15.27
N LEU A 329 -4.82 4.60 15.96
CA LEU A 329 -6.02 5.44 15.99
C LEU A 329 -6.35 6.02 14.62
N GLN A 330 -5.36 6.44 13.83
CA GLN A 330 -5.55 6.93 12.48
C GLN A 330 -6.08 5.84 11.55
N LEU A 331 -5.42 4.66 11.53
CA LEU A 331 -5.89 3.52 10.74
C LEU A 331 -7.32 3.10 11.11
N LYS A 332 -7.65 3.09 12.41
CA LYS A 332 -9.00 2.82 12.89
C LYS A 332 -9.99 3.88 12.45
N ARG A 333 -9.64 5.16 12.53
CA ARG A 333 -10.49 6.29 12.12
C ARG A 333 -10.84 6.19 10.64
N ASP A 334 -9.86 5.94 9.78
CA ASP A 334 -10.08 5.88 8.32
C ASP A 334 -10.88 4.63 7.91
N THR A 335 -10.64 3.51 8.59
CA THR A 335 -11.47 2.29 8.44
C THR A 335 -12.93 2.54 8.85
N ILE A 336 -13.16 3.23 9.97
CA ILE A 336 -14.51 3.56 10.45
C ILE A 336 -15.18 4.57 9.52
N ARG A 337 -14.47 5.63 9.10
CA ARG A 337 -14.99 6.66 8.22
C ARG A 337 -15.46 6.07 6.90
N ALA A 338 -14.65 5.21 6.28
CA ALA A 338 -14.99 4.53 5.05
C ALA A 338 -16.12 3.50 5.18
N SER A 339 -16.43 3.02 6.39
CA SER A 339 -17.61 2.18 6.63
C SER A 339 -18.90 2.98 6.89
N LYS A 340 -18.78 4.24 7.35
CA LYS A 340 -19.93 5.14 7.63
C LYS A 340 -20.32 6.04 6.47
N GLU A 341 -19.37 6.45 5.62
CA GLU A 341 -19.60 7.33 4.47
C GLU A 341 -20.06 6.56 3.22
N ALA A 342 -21.12 5.75 3.34
CA ALA A 342 -21.94 5.40 2.17
C ALA A 342 -22.67 6.67 1.69
N PRO A 343 -22.83 6.88 0.37
CA PRO A 343 -22.85 8.20 -0.25
C PRO A 343 -23.91 9.14 0.34
N ARG A 344 -23.48 10.35 0.72
CA ARG A 344 -24.35 11.52 0.75
C ARG A 344 -24.69 11.83 -0.70
N LEU A 345 -25.98 11.72 -1.04
CA LEU A 345 -26.53 12.33 -2.24
C LEU A 345 -26.21 13.83 -2.16
N TYR A 346 -25.19 14.29 -2.90
CA TYR A 346 -24.99 15.71 -3.11
C TYR A 346 -26.10 16.18 -4.04
N CYS A 347 -27.15 16.75 -3.44
CA CYS A 347 -28.03 17.68 -4.10
C CYS A 347 -28.00 18.96 -3.26
N SER A 348 -27.18 19.92 -3.67
CA SER A 348 -27.29 21.31 -3.24
C SER A 348 -26.79 22.20 -4.36
N THR A 349 -27.59 22.36 -5.40
CA THR A 349 -27.61 23.60 -6.16
C THR A 349 -28.36 24.62 -5.31
N SER A 350 -27.60 25.43 -4.57
CA SER A 350 -28.05 26.76 -4.15
C SER A 350 -27.71 27.73 -5.28
N GLY A 351 -28.74 28.30 -5.89
CA GLY A 351 -28.67 29.25 -6.99
C GLY A 351 -30.02 29.33 -7.66
#